data_AF-A0A3N0W2Z7-F1
#
_entry.id   AF-A0A3N0W2Z7-F1
#
_cell.length_a   1.000
_cell.length_b   1.000
_cell.length_c   1.000
_cell.angle_alpha   90.00
_cell.angle_beta   90.00
_cell.angle_gamma   90.00
#
_symmetry.space_group_name_H-M   'P 1'
#
loop_
_entity.id
_entity.type
_entity.pdbx_description
1 polymer ?
#
loop_
_entity_poly.entity_id
_entity_poly.type
_entity_poly.pdbx_seq_one_letter_code
_entity_poly.pdbx_strand_id
1 'polypeptide(L)'
;MRKKFFYASLVIIVTVISYVAYKSIVFSKYSSKLEVSKLKPEINLENLLNAPNLKVEYLKSFSYDKKWIGFNGIVDNKYYITVTKLGRINSNLKLNKIDKNFDKNDVIGFPPIDIDEQVSRYIDPFSYPFNIKEIGYYLDGKELQILNNQFTEIIFKGNYLNISFNNKNKKDFGFITPNEEMSVSFINYNNELYAINTKIYKNYSFKSLHSLINKE
;
A
#
# COMPACT_ATOMS: atom_id res chain seq x y z
N MET A 1 0.07 -26.82 -45.99
CA MET A 1 -0.52 -26.09 -44.84
C MET A 1 -0.11 -26.68 -43.48
N ARG A 2 -0.18 -28.01 -43.26
CA ARG A 2 0.18 -28.67 -41.97
C ARG A 2 1.54 -28.27 -41.36
N LYS A 3 2.63 -28.23 -42.14
CA LYS A 3 3.96 -27.84 -41.62
C LYS A 3 4.01 -26.38 -41.13
N LYS A 4 3.41 -25.44 -41.85
CA LYS A 4 3.32 -24.02 -41.44
C LYS A 4 2.49 -23.85 -40.16
N PHE A 5 1.41 -24.63 -40.03
CA PHE A 5 0.58 -24.64 -38.82
C PHE A 5 1.35 -25.18 -37.61
N PHE A 6 2.12 -26.26 -37.80
CA PHE A 6 2.97 -26.82 -36.75
C PHE A 6 4.04 -25.82 -36.26
N TYR A 7 4.73 -25.12 -37.17
CA TYR A 7 5.69 -24.08 -36.79
C TYR A 7 5.03 -22.90 -36.06
N ALA A 8 3.85 -22.45 -36.51
CA ALA A 8 3.10 -21.40 -35.83
C ALA A 8 2.69 -21.82 -34.40
N SER A 9 2.17 -23.03 -34.23
CA SER A 9 1.84 -23.58 -32.90
C SER A 9 3.06 -23.70 -32.00
N LEU A 10 4.21 -24.12 -32.54
CA LEU A 10 5.47 -24.22 -31.79
C LEU A 10 5.91 -22.84 -31.27
N VAL A 11 5.87 -21.81 -32.11
CA VAL A 11 6.24 -20.43 -31.72
C VAL A 11 5.33 -19.91 -30.61
N ILE A 12 4.02 -20.15 -30.71
CA ILE A 12 3.06 -19.75 -29.67
C ILE A 12 3.38 -20.47 -28.35
N ILE A 13 3.59 -21.79 -28.38
CA ILE A 13 3.90 -22.58 -27.18
C ILE A 13 5.20 -22.09 -26.53
N VAL A 14 6.27 -21.90 -27.30
CA VAL A 14 7.55 -21.38 -26.78
C VAL A 14 7.39 -19.99 -26.19
N THR A 15 6.58 -19.12 -26.81
CA THR A 15 6.31 -17.77 -26.31
C THR A 15 5.57 -17.83 -24.97
N VAL A 16 4.52 -18.66 -24.86
CA VAL A 16 3.76 -18.84 -23.62
C VAL A 16 4.64 -19.40 -22.51
N ILE A 17 5.43 -20.45 -22.79
CA ILE A 17 6.35 -21.05 -21.81
C ILE A 17 7.39 -20.03 -21.36
N SER A 18 7.99 -19.28 -22.29
CA SER A 18 9.00 -18.26 -21.97
C SER A 18 8.41 -17.13 -21.12
N TYR A 19 7.17 -16.72 -21.43
CA TYR A 19 6.45 -15.71 -20.64
C TYR A 19 6.14 -16.19 -19.22
N VAL A 20 5.66 -17.43 -19.07
CA VAL A 20 5.41 -18.04 -17.76
C VAL A 20 6.71 -18.15 -16.96
N ALA A 21 7.78 -18.66 -17.55
CA ALA A 21 9.09 -18.78 -16.90
C ALA A 21 9.63 -17.40 -16.46
N TYR A 22 9.52 -16.38 -17.31
CA TYR A 22 9.89 -15.01 -16.96
C TYR A 22 9.09 -14.50 -15.75
N LYS A 23 7.76 -14.66 -15.77
CA LYS A 23 6.89 -14.27 -14.64
C LYS A 23 7.25 -15.03 -13.36
N SER A 24 7.55 -16.32 -13.43
CA SER A 24 7.97 -17.13 -12.27
C SER A 24 9.31 -16.68 -11.70
N ILE A 25 10.30 -16.38 -12.53
CA ILE A 25 11.62 -15.88 -12.10
C ILE A 25 11.48 -14.51 -11.43
N VAL A 26 10.74 -13.61 -12.07
CA VAL A 26 10.43 -12.28 -11.51
C VAL A 26 9.73 -12.45 -10.16
N PHE A 27 8.66 -13.24 -10.10
CA PHE A 27 7.93 -13.50 -8.85
C PHE A 27 8.85 -14.05 -7.75
N SER A 28 9.66 -15.07 -8.04
CA SER A 28 10.60 -15.66 -7.09
C SER A 28 11.63 -14.65 -6.56
N LYS A 29 12.16 -13.78 -7.44
CA LYS A 29 13.15 -12.75 -7.07
C LYS A 29 12.56 -11.67 -6.14
N TYR A 30 11.27 -11.38 -6.25
CA TYR A 30 10.60 -10.38 -5.41
C TYR A 30 9.95 -11.00 -4.16
N SER A 31 9.38 -12.20 -4.26
CA SER A 31 8.78 -12.90 -3.12
C SER A 31 9.82 -13.35 -2.10
N SER A 32 11.02 -13.75 -2.55
CA SER A 32 12.15 -14.06 -1.65
C SER A 32 12.67 -12.86 -0.87
N LYS A 33 12.33 -11.63 -1.29
CA LYS A 33 12.74 -10.40 -0.60
C LYS A 33 11.75 -9.94 0.46
N LEU A 34 10.49 -10.37 0.37
CA LEU A 34 9.48 -10.02 1.36
C LEU A 34 9.45 -11.05 2.48
N GLU A 35 9.78 -10.62 3.68
CA GLU A 35 9.73 -11.41 4.89
C GLU A 35 8.55 -10.97 5.76
N VAL A 36 7.83 -11.93 6.32
CA VAL A 36 6.71 -11.68 7.24
C VAL A 36 7.06 -12.29 8.59
N SER A 37 6.97 -11.49 9.65
CA SER A 37 7.18 -11.95 11.02
C SER A 37 5.99 -11.58 11.91
N LYS A 38 5.84 -12.30 13.04
CA LYS A 38 4.92 -11.94 14.12
C LYS A 38 5.61 -11.13 15.22
N LEU A 39 6.85 -10.71 14.99
CA LEU A 39 7.61 -9.93 15.96
C LEU A 39 7.05 -8.51 16.02
N LYS A 40 7.17 -7.89 17.20
CA LYS A 40 6.87 -6.47 17.37
C LYS A 40 7.76 -5.66 16.40
N PRO A 41 7.19 -4.73 15.62
CA PRO A 41 7.96 -3.96 14.66
C PRO A 41 8.95 -3.03 15.38
N GLU A 42 10.07 -2.75 14.73
CA GLU A 42 11.09 -1.79 15.21
C GLU A 42 10.49 -0.39 15.40
N ILE A 43 9.68 0.04 14.43
CA ILE A 43 8.90 1.28 14.50
C ILE A 43 7.46 0.92 14.85
N ASN A 44 7.02 1.38 16.01
CA ASN A 44 5.69 1.13 16.54
C ASN A 44 4.73 2.30 16.19
N LEU A 45 3.42 2.05 16.22
CA LEU A 45 2.42 3.06 15.88
C LEU A 45 2.41 4.21 16.90
N GLU A 46 2.60 3.89 18.17
CA GLU A 46 2.57 4.82 19.29
C GLU A 46 3.59 5.94 19.09
N ASN A 47 4.80 5.60 18.63
CA ASN A 47 5.85 6.57 18.31
C ASN A 47 5.53 7.36 17.04
N LEU A 48 4.98 6.72 16.01
CA LEU A 48 4.59 7.41 14.75
C LEU A 48 3.53 8.48 14.98
N LEU A 49 2.59 8.23 15.90
CA LEU A 49 1.47 9.13 16.21
C LEU A 49 1.73 10.04 17.41
N ASN A 50 2.89 9.92 18.08
CA ASN A 50 3.15 10.55 19.37
C ASN A 50 2.03 10.29 20.40
N ALA A 51 1.53 9.05 20.44
CA ALA A 51 0.39 8.62 21.24
C ALA A 51 0.79 7.42 22.14
N PRO A 52 1.55 7.64 23.22
CA PRO A 52 2.14 6.55 24.04
C PRO A 52 1.09 5.68 24.76
N ASN A 53 -0.14 6.17 24.90
CA ASN A 53 -1.24 5.47 25.58
C ASN A 53 -2.11 4.62 24.64
N LEU A 54 -1.77 4.58 23.35
CA LEU A 54 -2.52 3.82 22.36
C LEU A 54 -2.20 2.34 22.53
N LYS A 55 -3.22 1.48 22.69
CA LYS A 55 -3.01 0.03 22.82
C LYS A 55 -3.01 -0.60 21.44
N VAL A 56 -1.88 -1.18 21.04
CA VAL A 56 -1.74 -1.81 19.72
C VAL A 56 -1.34 -3.27 19.85
N GLU A 57 -2.18 -4.15 19.33
CA GLU A 57 -1.85 -5.56 19.09
C GLU A 57 -1.23 -5.69 17.68
N TYR A 58 0.03 -6.09 17.61
CA TYR A 58 0.75 -6.26 16.35
C TYR A 58 0.51 -7.65 15.77
N LEU A 59 -0.14 -7.73 14.61
CA LEU A 59 -0.51 -9.00 13.98
C LEU A 59 0.61 -9.56 13.11
N LYS A 60 1.16 -8.72 12.25
CA LYS A 60 2.20 -9.06 11.26
C LYS A 60 3.10 -7.87 11.04
N SER A 61 4.40 -8.08 10.95
CA SER A 61 5.38 -7.10 10.50
C SER A 61 6.01 -7.56 9.20
N PHE A 62 6.25 -6.62 8.29
CA PHE A 62 6.75 -6.86 6.94
C PHE A 62 8.13 -6.23 6.77
N SER A 63 9.02 -6.97 6.13
CA SER A 63 10.34 -6.48 5.71
C SER A 63 10.55 -6.77 4.23
N TYR A 64 11.15 -5.85 3.49
CA TYR A 64 11.55 -6.03 2.10
C TYR A 64 13.06 -5.82 1.99
N ASP A 65 13.77 -6.81 1.45
CA ASP A 65 15.24 -6.80 1.34
C ASP A 65 15.91 -6.51 2.70
N LYS A 66 15.47 -7.24 3.73
CA LYS A 66 15.91 -7.13 5.14
C LYS A 66 15.65 -5.78 5.81
N LYS A 67 14.90 -4.88 5.19
CA LYS A 67 14.49 -3.59 5.78
C LYS A 67 13.02 -3.64 6.16
N TRP A 68 12.69 -3.20 7.37
CA TRP A 68 11.29 -3.07 7.79
C TRP A 68 10.55 -2.09 6.87
N ILE A 69 9.35 -2.49 6.44
CA ILE A 69 8.51 -1.71 5.53
C ILE A 69 7.11 -1.46 6.07
N GLY A 70 6.71 -2.10 7.18
CA GLY A 70 5.37 -1.90 7.72
C GLY A 70 4.89 -2.98 8.67
N PHE A 71 3.63 -2.85 9.10
CA PHE A 71 2.92 -3.85 9.88
C PHE A 71 1.40 -3.75 9.70
N ASN A 72 0.71 -4.78 10.18
CA ASN A 72 -0.73 -4.81 10.46
C ASN A 72 -0.94 -4.86 11.97
N GLY A 73 -1.96 -4.18 12.46
CA GLY A 73 -2.28 -4.19 13.88
C GLY A 73 -3.75 -3.93 14.17
N ILE A 74 -4.14 -4.20 15.41
CA ILE A 74 -5.43 -3.84 15.98
C ILE A 74 -5.21 -2.81 17.07
N VAL A 75 -5.87 -1.66 16.94
CA VAL A 75 -5.85 -0.57 17.91
C VAL A 75 -7.06 -0.70 18.84
N ASP A 76 -6.82 -0.58 20.15
CA ASP A 76 -7.83 -0.63 21.22
C ASP A 76 -8.79 -1.83 21.10
N ASN A 77 -8.29 -2.96 20.57
CA ASN A 77 -9.05 -4.19 20.28
C ASN A 77 -10.27 -4.00 19.36
N LYS A 78 -10.33 -2.89 18.61
CA LYS A 78 -11.53 -2.47 17.85
C LYS A 78 -11.27 -2.06 16.41
N TYR A 79 -10.08 -1.53 16.12
CA TYR A 79 -9.83 -0.87 14.84
C TYR A 79 -8.64 -1.51 14.14
N TYR A 80 -8.86 -2.00 12.92
CA TYR A 80 -7.80 -2.56 12.11
C TYR A 80 -7.02 -1.45 11.41
N ILE A 81 -5.70 -1.56 11.45
CA ILE A 81 -4.79 -0.61 10.81
C ILE A 81 -3.72 -1.32 10.01
N THR A 82 -3.22 -0.61 9.02
CA THR A 82 -2.01 -0.98 8.31
C THR A 82 -1.07 0.20 8.25
N VAL A 83 0.22 -0.07 8.40
CA VAL A 83 1.28 0.93 8.29
C VAL A 83 2.24 0.47 7.20
N THR A 84 2.60 1.37 6.30
CA THR A 84 3.55 1.13 5.22
C THR A 84 4.54 2.29 5.14
N LYS A 85 5.83 2.01 5.29
CA LYS A 85 6.92 2.96 5.03
C LYS A 85 7.09 3.11 3.53
N LEU A 86 6.98 4.32 3.00
CA LEU A 86 7.05 4.61 1.57
C LEU A 86 8.47 4.99 1.14
N GLY A 87 9.14 5.83 1.93
CA GLY A 87 10.52 6.25 1.66
C GLY A 87 10.81 7.66 2.12
N ARG A 88 11.97 8.19 1.72
CA ARG A 88 12.48 9.47 2.22
C ARG A 88 11.70 10.64 1.65
N ILE A 89 11.46 11.66 2.47
CA ILE A 89 10.78 12.89 2.07
C ILE A 89 11.57 14.12 2.55
N ASN A 90 11.79 15.06 1.63
CA ASN A 90 12.31 16.39 1.98
C ASN A 90 11.09 17.28 2.28
N SER A 91 11.06 17.87 3.47
CA SER A 91 9.89 18.44 4.16
C SER A 91 8.92 19.32 3.34
N ASN A 92 7.68 19.38 3.86
CA ASN A 92 6.44 20.00 3.35
C ASN A 92 5.63 19.08 2.43
N LEU A 93 4.94 18.15 3.07
CA LEU A 93 3.97 17.25 2.46
C LEU A 93 2.78 18.06 1.91
N LYS A 94 2.74 18.27 0.59
CA LYS A 94 1.56 18.76 -0.09
C LYS A 94 0.97 17.63 -0.94
N LEU A 95 -0.22 17.18 -0.58
CA LEU A 95 -0.99 16.25 -1.41
C LEU A 95 -1.76 17.03 -2.46
N ASN A 96 -1.50 16.72 -3.73
CA ASN A 96 -2.21 17.31 -4.85
C ASN A 96 -3.14 16.27 -5.46
N LYS A 97 -4.41 16.63 -5.65
CA LYS A 97 -5.32 15.79 -6.43
C LYS A 97 -4.90 15.83 -7.90
N ILE A 98 -4.85 14.68 -8.57
CA ILE A 98 -4.44 14.58 -9.97
C ILE A 98 -5.53 13.93 -10.83
N ASP A 99 -5.56 14.28 -12.12
CA ASP A 99 -6.52 13.74 -13.07
C ASP A 99 -6.21 12.28 -13.46
N LYS A 100 -7.31 11.53 -13.70
CA LYS A 100 -7.32 10.11 -14.05
C LYS A 100 -6.66 9.86 -15.42
N ASN A 101 -5.38 9.48 -15.46
CA ASN A 101 -4.83 8.77 -16.61
C ASN A 101 -4.12 7.50 -16.13
N PHE A 102 -4.67 6.32 -16.42
CA PHE A 102 -4.09 5.05 -15.99
C PHE A 102 -4.13 3.98 -17.10
N ASP A 103 -2.97 3.42 -17.43
CA ASP A 103 -2.84 2.11 -18.11
C ASP A 103 -2.63 1.00 -17.07
N LYS A 104 -3.44 -0.07 -17.11
CA LYS A 104 -3.69 -1.01 -15.98
C LYS A 104 -2.58 -2.02 -15.63
N ASN A 105 -1.41 -2.05 -16.28
CA ASN A 105 -0.76 -3.35 -16.48
C ASN A 105 0.31 -3.84 -15.48
N ASP A 106 0.90 -3.02 -14.59
CA ASP A 106 2.03 -3.48 -13.76
C ASP A 106 1.95 -3.08 -12.28
N VAL A 107 1.12 -3.78 -11.48
CA VAL A 107 1.01 -3.54 -10.03
C VAL A 107 1.18 -4.85 -9.27
N ILE A 108 2.08 -4.87 -8.28
CA ILE A 108 2.26 -6.00 -7.35
C ILE A 108 1.56 -5.65 -6.03
N GLY A 109 0.53 -6.40 -5.67
CA GLY A 109 -0.08 -6.33 -4.34
C GLY A 109 0.85 -6.92 -3.28
N PHE A 110 0.91 -6.31 -2.10
CA PHE A 110 1.63 -6.93 -0.98
C PHE A 110 0.88 -8.19 -0.55
N PRO A 111 1.60 -9.31 -0.37
CA PRO A 111 1.13 -10.39 0.48
C PRO A 111 0.68 -9.84 1.85
N PRO A 112 -0.33 -10.47 2.47
CA PRO A 112 -0.74 -11.83 2.17
C PRO A 112 -1.76 -11.86 1.02
N ILE A 113 -1.57 -12.81 0.11
CA ILE A 113 -2.71 -13.51 -0.52
C ILE A 113 -3.35 -14.36 0.59
N ASP A 114 -3.71 -13.74 1.72
CA ASP A 114 -4.76 -14.28 2.56
C ASP A 114 -5.99 -13.85 1.78
N ILE A 115 -6.69 -14.82 1.22
CA ILE A 115 -7.86 -14.66 0.35
C ILE A 115 -8.98 -13.83 1.03
N ASP A 116 -8.81 -13.53 2.33
CA ASP A 116 -9.68 -12.76 3.21
C ASP A 116 -9.34 -11.24 3.37
N GLU A 117 -8.22 -10.72 2.85
CA GLU A 117 -7.98 -9.26 2.92
C GLU A 117 -8.76 -8.52 1.81
N GLN A 118 -9.98 -8.05 2.13
CA GLN A 118 -10.87 -7.27 1.24
C GLN A 118 -10.24 -6.00 0.62
N VAL A 119 -9.18 -5.48 1.23
CA VAL A 119 -8.43 -4.32 0.71
C VAL A 119 -6.95 -4.69 0.60
N SER A 120 -6.43 -4.66 -0.63
CA SER A 120 -5.03 -4.93 -0.94
C SER A 120 -4.28 -3.62 -1.14
N ARG A 121 -3.15 -3.46 -0.44
CA ARG A 121 -2.19 -2.39 -0.73
C ARG A 121 -1.26 -2.85 -1.86
N TYR A 122 -0.80 -1.92 -2.67
CA TYR A 122 0.21 -2.19 -3.69
C TYR A 122 1.32 -1.15 -3.67
N ILE A 123 2.54 -1.55 -4.04
CA ILE A 123 3.69 -0.65 -4.22
C ILE A 123 4.39 -1.04 -5.51
N ASP A 124 4.87 -0.07 -6.27
CA ASP A 124 5.83 -0.29 -7.36
C ASP A 124 7.18 -0.77 -6.77
N PRO A 125 7.54 -2.06 -6.91
CA PRO A 125 8.76 -2.59 -6.33
C PRO A 125 10.03 -2.09 -7.03
N PHE A 126 9.93 -1.52 -8.24
CA PHE A 126 11.09 -1.01 -8.98
C PHE A 126 11.57 0.33 -8.45
N SER A 127 10.67 1.09 -7.84
CA SER A 127 10.91 2.45 -7.38
C SER A 127 11.02 2.55 -5.84
N TYR A 128 10.78 1.44 -5.13
CA TYR A 128 10.82 1.35 -3.68
C TYR A 128 12.23 1.11 -3.10
N PRO A 129 12.63 1.76 -1.98
CA PRO A 129 11.94 2.85 -1.29
C PRO A 129 12.01 4.16 -2.08
N PHE A 130 10.94 4.97 -2.01
CA PHE A 130 10.82 6.18 -2.80
C PHE A 130 11.69 7.32 -2.26
N ASN A 131 12.13 8.21 -3.15
CA ASN A 131 12.65 9.53 -2.79
C ASN A 131 11.60 10.57 -3.21
N ILE A 132 10.90 11.15 -2.24
CA ILE A 132 9.62 11.84 -2.41
C ILE A 132 9.84 13.35 -2.30
N LYS A 133 9.49 14.08 -3.36
CA LYS A 133 9.43 15.55 -3.41
C LYS A 133 7.99 16.05 -3.54
N GLU A 134 7.16 15.31 -4.26
CA GLU A 134 5.76 15.65 -4.51
C GLU A 134 4.89 14.41 -4.37
N ILE A 135 3.65 14.61 -3.92
CA ILE A 135 2.66 13.55 -3.76
C ILE A 135 1.40 13.93 -4.53
N GLY A 136 1.06 13.14 -5.55
CA GLY A 136 -0.19 13.20 -6.27
C GLY A 136 -1.11 12.07 -5.81
N TYR A 137 -2.42 12.33 -5.67
CA TYR A 137 -3.40 11.27 -5.41
C TYR A 137 -4.57 11.31 -6.38
N TYR A 138 -5.06 10.13 -6.73
CA TYR A 138 -6.29 9.93 -7.49
C TYR A 138 -7.19 8.93 -6.77
N LEU A 139 -8.49 9.22 -6.74
CA LEU A 139 -9.50 8.39 -6.13
C LEU A 139 -10.56 8.01 -7.17
N ASP A 140 -10.87 6.71 -7.27
CA ASP A 140 -12.05 6.23 -7.98
C ASP A 140 -13.19 6.02 -6.99
N GLY A 141 -13.98 7.06 -6.75
CA GLY A 141 -15.03 7.07 -5.76
C GLY A 141 -15.33 8.47 -5.23
N LYS A 142 -15.98 8.53 -4.07
CA LYS A 142 -16.33 9.77 -3.39
C LYS A 142 -15.31 10.09 -2.29
N GLU A 143 -14.65 11.22 -2.43
CA GLU A 143 -13.89 11.84 -1.35
C GLU A 143 -14.89 12.39 -0.33
N LEU A 144 -14.77 11.97 0.93
CA LEU A 144 -15.66 12.39 2.00
C LEU A 144 -15.07 13.57 2.76
N GLN A 145 -13.77 13.51 3.07
CA GLN A 145 -13.09 14.55 3.83
C GLN A 145 -11.57 14.49 3.64
N ILE A 146 -10.91 15.65 3.72
CA ILE A 146 -9.45 15.74 3.91
C ILE A 146 -9.18 16.49 5.21
N LEU A 147 -8.43 15.87 6.11
CA LEU A 147 -8.03 16.43 7.39
C LEU A 147 -6.53 16.73 7.36
N ASN A 148 -6.14 17.92 7.80
CA ASN A 148 -4.75 18.37 7.83
C ASN A 148 -4.38 18.85 9.24
N ASN A 149 -4.26 17.93 10.20
CA ASN A 149 -3.82 18.23 11.56
C ASN A 149 -2.77 17.22 12.00
N GLN A 150 -1.53 17.67 12.24
CA GLN A 150 -0.33 16.84 12.50
C GLN A 150 0.12 15.95 11.32
N PHE A 151 -0.83 15.43 10.55
CA PHE A 151 -0.65 14.72 9.28
C PHE A 151 -1.82 15.00 8.34
N THR A 152 -1.66 14.62 7.07
CA THR A 152 -2.76 14.68 6.10
C THR A 152 -3.47 13.33 6.05
N GLU A 153 -4.78 13.32 6.20
CA GLU A 153 -5.64 12.14 6.07
C GLU A 153 -6.71 12.38 5.01
N ILE A 154 -6.87 11.41 4.11
CA ILE A 154 -7.95 11.35 3.13
C ILE A 154 -8.95 10.30 3.58
N ILE A 155 -10.19 10.71 3.85
CA ILE A 155 -11.32 9.82 4.12
C ILE A 155 -12.16 9.71 2.85
N PHE A 156 -12.44 8.50 2.41
CA PHE A 156 -13.13 8.27 1.15
C PHE A 156 -13.94 6.97 1.15
N LYS A 157 -14.87 6.89 0.19
CA LYS A 157 -15.56 5.67 -0.19
C LYS A 157 -15.43 5.46 -1.69
N GLY A 158 -14.75 4.40 -2.11
CA GLY A 158 -14.41 4.20 -3.51
C GLY A 158 -13.88 2.80 -3.79
N ASN A 159 -13.45 2.57 -5.03
CA ASN A 159 -12.87 1.32 -5.53
C ASN A 159 -11.35 1.22 -5.37
N TYR A 160 -10.65 2.35 -5.40
CA TYR A 160 -9.22 2.42 -5.16
C TYR A 160 -8.74 3.85 -4.92
N LEU A 161 -7.62 3.96 -4.20
CA LEU A 161 -6.80 5.16 -4.06
C LEU A 161 -5.43 4.88 -4.70
N ASN A 162 -5.02 5.75 -5.62
CA ASN A 162 -3.70 5.69 -6.27
C ASN A 162 -2.88 6.89 -5.85
N ILE A 163 -1.61 6.65 -5.57
CA ILE A 163 -0.62 7.63 -5.15
C ILE A 163 0.54 7.61 -6.15
N SER A 164 0.96 8.82 -6.52
CA SER A 164 2.05 9.13 -7.45
C SER A 164 3.09 9.95 -6.70
N PHE A 165 4.36 9.56 -6.76
CA PHE A 165 5.47 10.31 -6.20
C PHE A 165 6.25 10.98 -7.33
N ASN A 166 6.50 12.29 -7.19
CA ASN A 166 7.26 13.10 -8.16
C ASN A 166 6.67 13.13 -9.58
N ASN A 167 5.37 12.85 -9.75
CA ASN A 167 4.70 12.78 -11.05
C ASN A 167 5.35 11.82 -12.07
N LYS A 168 6.15 10.84 -11.60
CA LYS A 168 6.85 9.91 -12.48
C LYS A 168 5.91 8.83 -13.00
N ASN A 169 5.34 8.08 -12.07
CA ASN A 169 4.40 6.99 -12.35
C ASN A 169 3.15 7.24 -11.53
N LYS A 170 1.97 7.21 -12.17
CA LYS A 170 0.72 7.48 -11.46
C LYS A 170 0.33 6.37 -10.45
N LYS A 171 1.14 5.30 -10.32
CA LYS A 171 0.87 4.03 -9.59
C LYS A 171 1.97 3.62 -8.61
N ASP A 172 2.71 4.56 -8.06
CA ASP A 172 3.80 4.21 -7.15
C ASP A 172 3.32 3.46 -5.91
N PHE A 173 2.16 3.85 -5.37
CA PHE A 173 1.55 3.23 -4.20
C PHE A 173 0.03 3.36 -4.25
N GLY A 174 -0.70 2.49 -3.56
CA GLY A 174 -2.13 2.69 -3.37
C GLY A 174 -2.85 1.54 -2.69
N PHE A 175 -4.17 1.66 -2.67
CA PHE A 175 -5.09 0.70 -2.06
C PHE A 175 -6.19 0.34 -3.05
N ILE A 176 -6.51 -0.94 -3.19
CA ILE A 176 -7.65 -1.47 -3.94
C ILE A 176 -8.73 -1.85 -2.93
N THR A 177 -9.92 -1.30 -3.10
CA THR A 177 -10.92 -1.21 -2.05
C THR A 177 -12.32 -1.32 -2.62
N PRO A 178 -12.96 -2.48 -2.79
CA PRO A 178 -14.22 -2.55 -3.53
C PRO A 178 -15.41 -1.88 -2.80
N ASN A 179 -15.65 -0.59 -3.06
CA ASN A 179 -16.77 0.23 -2.55
C ASN A 179 -16.84 0.35 -1.02
N GLU A 180 -15.68 0.35 -0.35
CA GLU A 180 -15.58 0.45 1.10
C GLU A 180 -15.19 1.87 1.55
N GLU A 181 -15.61 2.23 2.76
CA GLU A 181 -15.16 3.44 3.44
C GLU A 181 -13.86 3.18 4.18
N MET A 182 -12.91 4.08 4.04
CA MET A 182 -11.63 4.03 4.73
C MET A 182 -10.98 5.39 4.83
N SER A 183 -9.86 5.41 5.53
CA SER A 183 -8.95 6.54 5.50
C SER A 183 -7.52 6.13 5.22
N VAL A 184 -6.77 7.04 4.61
CA VAL A 184 -5.33 6.92 4.38
C VAL A 184 -4.66 8.19 4.87
N SER A 185 -3.79 8.03 5.85
CA SER A 185 -3.04 9.09 6.51
C SER A 185 -1.57 9.05 6.11
N PHE A 186 -0.98 10.22 5.88
CA PHE A 186 0.39 10.41 5.43
C PHE A 186 1.19 11.15 6.51
N ILE A 187 2.09 10.42 7.17
CA ILE A 187 2.85 10.91 8.32
C ILE A 187 4.33 10.99 7.97
N ASN A 188 4.95 12.14 8.22
CA ASN A 188 6.40 12.29 8.15
C ASN A 188 7.01 12.04 9.54
N TYR A 189 7.86 11.03 9.65
CA TYR A 189 8.58 10.70 10.87
C TYR A 189 10.04 10.40 10.53
N ASN A 190 10.99 11.13 11.12
CA ASN A 190 12.43 11.00 10.86
C ASN A 190 12.80 11.06 9.37
N ASN A 191 12.23 12.02 8.62
CA ASN A 191 12.44 12.22 7.18
C ASN A 191 12.00 11.03 6.31
N GLU A 192 11.15 10.16 6.84
CA GLU A 192 10.54 9.05 6.12
C GLU A 192 9.02 9.25 6.12
N LEU A 193 8.40 8.99 4.97
CA LEU A 193 6.96 9.04 4.79
C LEU A 193 6.34 7.67 5.09
N TYR A 194 5.28 7.68 5.89
CA TYR A 194 4.48 6.52 6.24
C TYR A 194 3.05 6.74 5.75
N ALA A 195 2.48 5.73 5.11
CA ALA A 195 1.05 5.64 4.85
C ALA A 195 0.41 4.74 5.90
N ILE A 196 -0.59 5.26 6.59
CA ILE A 196 -1.38 4.53 7.58
C ILE A 196 -2.80 4.44 7.04
N ASN A 197 -3.31 3.23 6.86
CA ASN A 197 -4.69 3.00 6.43
C ASN A 197 -5.52 2.41 7.56
N THR A 198 -6.73 2.94 7.76
CA THR A 198 -7.76 2.37 8.62
C THR A 198 -8.98 2.04 7.77
N LYS A 199 -9.62 0.89 8.03
CA LYS A 199 -10.73 0.38 7.22
C LYS A 199 -11.59 -0.57 8.07
N ILE A 200 -12.77 -0.90 7.55
CA ILE A 200 -13.52 -2.06 8.04
C ILE A 200 -12.70 -3.33 7.71
N TYR A 201 -12.57 -4.24 8.67
CA TYR A 201 -11.94 -5.54 8.43
C TYR A 201 -12.55 -6.57 9.36
N LYS A 202 -13.21 -7.60 8.81
CA LYS A 202 -13.91 -8.62 9.62
C LYS A 202 -14.91 -7.96 10.60
N ASN A 203 -14.70 -8.15 11.90
CA ASN A 203 -15.49 -7.59 12.99
C ASN A 203 -14.95 -6.25 13.53
N TYR A 204 -13.89 -5.70 12.94
CA TYR A 204 -13.30 -4.41 13.31
C TYR A 204 -13.97 -3.29 12.52
N SER A 205 -14.49 -2.29 13.24
CA SER A 205 -15.18 -1.15 12.62
C SER A 205 -14.20 -0.14 12.04
N PHE A 206 -14.69 0.69 11.13
CA PHE A 206 -13.94 1.82 10.62
C PHE A 206 -13.92 2.96 11.65
N LYS A 207 -12.74 3.59 11.79
CA LYS A 207 -12.55 4.87 12.47
C LYS A 207 -11.34 5.56 11.84
N SER A 208 -11.48 6.84 11.49
CA SER A 208 -10.37 7.63 10.95
C SER A 208 -9.24 7.76 11.97
N LEU A 209 -8.02 7.95 11.48
CA LEU A 209 -6.83 8.07 12.32
C LEU A 209 -6.88 9.33 13.17
N HIS A 210 -7.32 10.47 12.62
CA HIS A 210 -7.54 11.68 13.42
C HIS A 210 -8.51 11.43 14.59
N SER A 211 -9.60 10.68 14.38
CA SER A 211 -10.54 10.35 15.46
C SER A 211 -9.99 9.31 16.45
N LEU A 212 -8.99 8.51 16.07
CA LEU A 212 -8.34 7.57 16.98
C LEU A 212 -7.41 8.28 17.97
N ILE A 213 -6.70 9.31 17.52
CA ILE A 213 -5.74 10.05 18.34
C ILE A 213 -6.36 11.20 19.13
N ASN A 214 -7.38 11.86 18.57
CA ASN A 214 -8.14 12.90 19.26
C ASN A 214 -9.23 12.21 20.07
N LYS A 215 -8.86 11.74 21.27
CA LYS A 215 -9.84 11.32 22.28
C LYS A 215 -10.52 12.59 22.81
N GLU A 216 -11.58 13.02 22.13
CA GLU A 216 -12.62 13.82 22.79
C GLU A 216 -13.26 13.00 23.93
#